data_AF-A0A2V5TYD0-F1
#
_entry.id   AF-A0A2V5TYD0-F1
#
_cell.length_a   1.000
_cell.length_b   1.000
_cell.length_c   1.000
_cell.angle_alpha   90.00
_cell.angle_beta   90.00
_cell.angle_gamma   90.00
#
_symmetry.space_group_name_H-M   'P 1'
#
loop_
_entity.id
_entity.type
_entity.pdbx_description
1 polymer ?
#
loop_
_entity_poly.entity_id
_entity_poly.type
_entity_poly.pdbx_seq_one_letter_code
_entity_poly.pdbx_strand_id
1 'polypeptide(L)'
;MTNGSFEAGESGPSGWRIHEGGSWTTGASHGGARYVSGRSKGDRLLCESDFVTLKPGADYRLEGWVRCSSGEASLGLEFLDQQGRVISRQAAPPVRASEGWRYTATELNTPAATGARVWFRCRGQADLDDVGLAPAATSFMGNKGLEADGRGRIPYWNEEKDDTLLPGRRAGQFRPDQEVTHEGKSSALVNSSGDWFAISSVNYPLAAWTERYELSAWAQCAGSATAQILACWTDDMQKVLRVDSGEPIKGEQWQRLTLSLIAPTNAASVRLVAAARGGPVRFDDCSLFRLAPGQPRIRIFVNQVGYEQAGPKSAVVASNFFPPKRSTATFELRTATGKVVSKQEIPCSGRIYGGSDDDWGWYFWRADFSSWLEPGRYYARAEIGKARGDSVPFRVDRDVLLQETAQSAVDFFFIQRCGFEVPGWHKPCHLDDAKLPDGQHVDATGGWHSAGDYNKLMYEHGDGGVVFSLLKAFDAAPEIFERYDRNGDGLPDALDEAMWGAQFVARMQIPGSGALRNHVQQGPGRRWTKWSAPDAHTDNVVGTEDDPVIQPGEGNSPLVIGAWA
;
A
#
# COMPACT_ATOMS: atom_id res chain seq x y z
N MET A 1 21.51 2.50 -8.68
CA MET A 1 22.30 2.32 -9.92
C MET A 1 21.89 3.40 -10.92
N THR A 2 22.79 3.86 -11.79
CA THR A 2 22.46 4.82 -12.87
C THR A 2 22.19 4.08 -14.19
N ASN A 3 21.22 4.57 -14.97
CA ASN A 3 20.95 4.13 -16.36
C ASN A 3 20.67 2.62 -16.55
N GLY A 4 19.84 2.02 -15.69
CA GLY A 4 19.44 0.61 -15.79
C GLY A 4 18.53 0.28 -16.98
N SER A 5 17.76 1.26 -17.47
CA SER A 5 16.93 1.18 -18.68
C SER A 5 17.72 1.42 -19.97
N PHE A 6 19.03 1.67 -19.87
CA PHE A 6 19.91 1.89 -21.02
C PHE A 6 19.50 3.05 -21.95
N GLU A 7 18.73 4.02 -21.49
CA GLU A 7 18.27 5.13 -22.34
C GLU A 7 19.35 6.21 -22.56
N ALA A 8 20.21 6.44 -21.55
CA ALA A 8 21.21 7.50 -21.60
C ALA A 8 22.54 7.04 -22.22
N GLY A 9 23.16 7.91 -23.02
CA GLY A 9 24.48 7.71 -23.61
C GLY A 9 24.58 8.18 -25.07
N GLU A 10 25.81 8.24 -25.59
CA GLU A 10 26.10 8.67 -26.96
C GLU A 10 26.51 7.49 -27.85
N SER A 11 27.70 6.93 -27.62
CA SER A 11 28.27 5.78 -28.35
C SER A 11 28.02 4.44 -27.67
N GLY A 12 27.54 4.46 -26.43
CA GLY A 12 27.22 3.31 -25.59
C GLY A 12 26.39 3.76 -24.38
N PRO A 13 25.80 2.82 -23.63
CA PRO A 13 24.98 3.16 -22.49
C PRO A 13 25.88 3.74 -21.37
N SER A 14 25.59 4.97 -20.94
CA SER A 14 26.34 5.62 -19.86
C SER A 14 26.33 4.75 -18.60
N GLY A 15 27.48 4.59 -17.95
CA GLY A 15 27.60 3.75 -16.75
C GLY A 15 27.75 2.25 -17.03
N TRP A 16 27.91 1.85 -18.29
CA TRP A 16 28.00 0.46 -18.71
C TRP A 16 29.06 0.27 -19.80
N ARG A 17 29.73 -0.88 -19.74
CA ARG A 17 30.66 -1.34 -20.76
C ARG A 17 30.06 -2.52 -21.52
N ILE A 18 29.97 -2.37 -22.84
CA ILE A 18 29.59 -3.45 -23.75
C ILE A 18 30.85 -4.22 -24.17
N HIS A 19 30.76 -5.55 -24.14
CA HIS A 19 31.84 -6.48 -24.49
C HIS A 19 31.60 -7.14 -25.86
N GLU A 20 32.57 -7.88 -26.35
CA GLU A 20 32.48 -8.58 -27.64
C GLU A 20 31.24 -9.49 -27.71
N GLY A 21 30.41 -9.30 -28.74
CA GLY A 21 29.16 -10.06 -28.93
C GLY A 21 27.94 -9.43 -28.25
N GLY A 22 28.11 -8.34 -27.50
CA GLY A 22 27.04 -7.46 -27.05
C GLY A 22 26.90 -6.22 -27.94
N SER A 23 25.71 -5.62 -27.94
CA SER A 23 25.40 -4.34 -28.58
C SER A 23 24.38 -3.57 -27.77
N TRP A 24 24.48 -2.25 -27.79
CA TRP A 24 23.43 -1.37 -27.32
C TRP A 24 22.48 -1.05 -28.47
N THR A 25 21.19 -1.26 -28.29
CA THR A 25 20.24 -1.38 -29.40
C THR A 25 18.94 -0.64 -29.10
N THR A 26 18.33 -0.05 -30.13
CA THR A 26 16.99 0.56 -30.07
C THR A 26 15.96 -0.41 -30.65
N GLY A 27 14.79 -0.55 -30.02
CA GLY A 27 13.70 -1.36 -30.55
C GLY A 27 12.61 -1.62 -29.52
N ALA A 28 11.94 -2.77 -29.63
CA ALA A 28 10.96 -3.22 -28.65
C ALA A 28 11.65 -3.69 -27.36
N SER A 29 12.02 -2.73 -26.52
CA SER A 29 12.55 -2.94 -25.16
C SER A 29 11.43 -3.38 -24.20
N HIS A 30 11.76 -3.63 -22.94
CA HIS A 30 10.75 -3.83 -21.89
C HIS A 30 10.23 -2.47 -21.42
N GLY A 31 11.14 -1.53 -21.14
CA GLY A 31 10.89 -0.14 -20.82
C GLY A 31 11.60 0.79 -21.80
N GLY A 32 11.02 1.95 -22.09
CA GLY A 32 11.64 2.93 -22.99
C GLY A 32 11.75 2.47 -24.45
N ALA A 33 12.92 2.66 -25.05
CA ALA A 33 13.22 2.30 -26.45
C ALA A 33 14.58 1.62 -26.64
N ARG A 34 15.44 1.53 -25.61
CA ARG A 34 16.80 1.01 -25.69
C ARG A 34 17.00 -0.19 -24.76
N TYR A 35 17.93 -1.06 -25.12
CA TYR A 35 18.28 -2.26 -24.35
C TYR A 35 19.67 -2.77 -24.76
N VAL A 36 20.23 -3.69 -23.98
CA VAL A 36 21.45 -4.42 -24.37
C VAL A 36 21.06 -5.74 -25.03
N SER A 37 21.54 -6.00 -26.23
CA SER A 37 21.38 -7.27 -26.93
C SER A 37 22.71 -8.00 -27.04
N GLY A 38 22.69 -9.33 -27.17
CA GLY A 38 23.89 -10.04 -27.57
C GLY A 38 23.66 -11.48 -28.00
N ARG A 39 24.66 -12.02 -28.71
CA ARG A 39 24.67 -13.39 -29.21
C ARG A 39 26.03 -14.03 -29.03
N SER A 40 26.05 -15.24 -28.48
CA SER A 40 27.28 -16.02 -28.29
C SER A 40 27.03 -17.52 -28.38
N LYS A 41 28.00 -18.28 -28.90
CA LYS A 41 27.96 -19.77 -28.90
C LYS A 41 28.28 -20.37 -27.53
N GLY A 42 29.13 -19.70 -26.74
CA GLY A 42 29.50 -20.10 -25.39
C GLY A 42 28.96 -19.12 -24.35
N ASP A 43 29.09 -19.44 -23.07
CA ASP A 43 28.75 -18.49 -22.00
C ASP A 43 29.74 -17.31 -22.00
N ARG A 44 29.27 -16.13 -22.38
CA ARG A 44 30.09 -14.93 -22.57
C ARG A 44 29.49 -13.73 -21.84
N LEU A 45 30.37 -12.89 -21.26
CA LEU A 45 30.02 -11.58 -20.72
C LEU A 45 29.66 -10.63 -21.88
N LEU A 46 28.44 -10.09 -21.86
CA LEU A 46 27.95 -9.16 -22.88
C LEU A 46 28.04 -7.71 -22.43
N CYS A 47 27.71 -7.44 -21.17
CA CYS A 47 27.89 -6.12 -20.57
C CYS A 47 28.20 -6.21 -19.08
N GLU A 48 28.87 -5.18 -18.56
CA GLU A 48 29.05 -4.95 -17.13
C GLU A 48 28.82 -3.47 -16.82
N SER A 49 28.35 -3.17 -15.61
CA SER A 49 28.21 -1.79 -15.15
C SER A 49 29.55 -1.20 -14.73
N ASP A 50 29.58 0.11 -14.54
CA ASP A 50 30.61 0.76 -13.73
C ASP A 50 30.47 0.34 -12.25
N PHE A 51 31.45 0.75 -11.44
CA PHE A 51 31.46 0.50 -10.00
C PHE A 51 30.26 1.18 -9.33
N VAL A 52 29.48 0.41 -8.57
CA VAL A 52 28.36 0.91 -7.77
C VAL A 52 28.75 0.86 -6.30
N THR A 53 28.76 2.01 -5.62
CA THR A 53 29.03 2.07 -4.16
C THR A 53 27.91 1.40 -3.38
N LEU A 54 28.27 0.54 -2.42
CA LEU A 54 27.36 -0.12 -1.50
C LEU A 54 27.60 0.35 -0.06
N LYS A 55 26.55 0.36 0.75
CA LYS A 55 26.62 0.51 2.20
C LYS A 55 27.03 -0.85 2.78
N PRO A 56 28.18 -0.94 3.49
CA PRO A 56 28.60 -2.19 4.11
C PRO A 56 27.53 -2.74 5.06
N GLY A 57 27.34 -4.06 5.05
CA GLY A 57 26.35 -4.74 5.90
C GLY A 57 24.90 -4.67 5.43
N ALA A 58 24.56 -3.86 4.42
CA ALA A 58 23.18 -3.76 3.93
C ALA A 58 22.81 -4.91 2.97
N ASP A 59 21.53 -5.31 3.00
CA ASP A 59 20.95 -6.22 2.01
C ASP A 59 20.69 -5.46 0.71
N TYR A 60 20.97 -6.08 -0.44
CA TYR A 60 20.74 -5.53 -1.77
C TYR A 60 19.93 -6.48 -2.63
N ARG A 61 19.04 -5.90 -3.45
CA ARG A 61 18.31 -6.59 -4.51
C ARG A 61 18.90 -6.20 -5.85
N LEU A 62 19.29 -7.20 -6.64
CA LEU A 62 19.54 -7.08 -8.07
C LEU A 62 18.31 -7.62 -8.81
N GLU A 63 17.78 -6.84 -9.75
CA GLU A 63 16.64 -7.22 -10.58
C GLU A 63 16.83 -6.74 -12.02
N GLY A 64 16.12 -7.37 -12.95
CA GLY A 64 16.08 -6.93 -14.34
C GLY A 64 15.18 -7.79 -15.21
N TRP A 65 14.98 -7.33 -16.44
CA TRP A 65 14.18 -8.01 -17.44
C TRP A 65 15.07 -8.60 -18.52
N VAL A 66 14.87 -9.89 -18.81
CA VAL A 66 15.65 -10.61 -19.81
C VAL A 66 14.72 -11.23 -20.84
N ARG A 67 14.95 -10.95 -22.12
CA ARG A 67 14.29 -11.65 -23.23
C ARG A 67 15.31 -12.59 -23.87
N CYS A 68 15.15 -13.90 -23.67
CA CYS A 68 16.05 -14.91 -24.22
C CYS A 68 15.36 -15.66 -25.36
N SER A 69 15.81 -15.44 -26.60
CA SER A 69 15.22 -16.10 -27.78
C SER A 69 15.85 -17.45 -28.08
N SER A 70 17.08 -17.70 -27.61
CA SER A 70 17.72 -19.03 -27.68
C SER A 70 18.75 -19.21 -26.58
N GLY A 71 18.89 -20.44 -26.08
CA GLY A 71 19.85 -20.81 -25.04
C GLY A 71 19.45 -20.31 -23.65
N GLU A 72 20.35 -19.62 -22.96
CA GLU A 72 20.13 -19.05 -21.64
C GLU A 72 20.95 -17.78 -21.41
N ALA A 73 20.45 -16.92 -20.53
CA ALA A 73 21.15 -15.73 -20.07
C ALA A 73 21.00 -15.52 -18.57
N SER A 74 22.00 -14.87 -17.98
CA SER A 74 22.12 -14.67 -16.54
C SER A 74 22.51 -13.24 -16.24
N LEU A 75 21.77 -12.62 -15.32
CA LEU A 75 22.07 -11.34 -14.71
C LEU A 75 22.69 -11.63 -13.33
N GLY A 76 23.78 -10.95 -13.00
CA GLY A 76 24.44 -11.15 -11.72
C GLY A 76 25.29 -9.97 -11.30
N LEU A 77 25.99 -10.16 -10.19
CA LEU A 77 26.86 -9.14 -9.62
C LEU A 77 28.15 -9.74 -9.06
N GLU A 78 29.20 -8.93 -9.10
CA GLU A 78 30.44 -9.13 -8.35
C GLU A 78 30.45 -8.14 -7.19
N PHE A 79 30.62 -8.64 -5.95
CA PHE A 79 30.83 -7.79 -4.78
C PHE A 79 32.30 -7.44 -4.64
N LEU A 80 32.59 -6.19 -4.32
CA LEU A 80 33.93 -5.60 -4.35
C LEU A 80 34.32 -5.04 -2.97
N ASP A 81 35.59 -5.18 -2.60
CA ASP A 81 36.17 -4.51 -1.44
C ASP A 81 36.53 -3.04 -1.73
N GLN A 82 37.08 -2.33 -0.74
CA GLN A 82 37.49 -0.93 -0.88
C GLN A 82 38.59 -0.73 -1.92
N GLN A 83 39.36 -1.78 -2.23
CA GLN A 83 40.42 -1.79 -3.23
C GLN A 83 39.92 -2.24 -4.61
N GLY A 84 38.62 -2.50 -4.76
CA GLY A 84 38.00 -2.94 -6.02
C GLY A 84 38.23 -4.41 -6.37
N ARG A 85 38.65 -5.25 -5.41
CA ARG A 85 38.85 -6.69 -5.63
C ARG A 85 37.54 -7.44 -5.42
N VAL A 86 37.31 -8.45 -6.26
CA VAL A 86 36.13 -9.31 -6.16
C VAL A 86 36.20 -10.17 -4.89
N ILE A 87 35.25 -9.96 -3.98
CA ILE A 87 35.06 -10.74 -2.76
C ILE A 87 34.18 -11.96 -3.05
N SER A 88 33.09 -11.77 -3.79
CA SER A 88 32.16 -12.85 -4.15
C SER A 88 31.39 -12.54 -5.43
N ARG A 89 30.81 -13.58 -6.03
CA ARG A 89 29.97 -13.48 -7.23
C ARG A 89 28.64 -14.16 -6.98
N GLN A 90 27.56 -13.51 -7.38
CA GLN A 90 26.21 -14.04 -7.24
C GLN A 90 25.42 -13.75 -8.53
N ALA A 91 24.42 -14.58 -8.81
CA ALA A 91 23.61 -14.45 -10.01
C ALA A 91 22.13 -14.71 -9.67
N ALA A 92 21.24 -13.97 -10.33
CA ALA A 92 19.84 -14.31 -10.37
C ALA A 92 19.64 -15.63 -11.15
N PRO A 93 18.49 -16.31 -10.98
CA PRO A 93 18.19 -17.51 -11.74
C PRO A 93 18.30 -17.26 -13.25
N PRO A 94 18.90 -18.19 -14.02
CA PRO A 94 19.06 -18.02 -15.44
C PRO A 94 17.71 -17.99 -16.14
N VAL A 95 17.56 -17.07 -17.09
CA VAL A 95 16.40 -17.01 -17.98
C VAL A 95 16.73 -17.86 -19.21
N ARG A 96 15.99 -18.94 -19.37
CA ARG A 96 16.09 -19.84 -20.53
C ARG A 96 15.24 -19.33 -21.68
N ALA A 97 15.48 -19.87 -22.87
CA ALA A 97 14.71 -19.59 -24.07
C ALA A 97 13.20 -19.58 -23.79
N SER A 98 12.56 -18.42 -23.98
CA SER A 98 11.13 -18.22 -23.76
C SER A 98 10.63 -17.05 -24.59
N GLU A 99 9.33 -17.04 -24.89
CA GLU A 99 8.71 -15.90 -25.55
C GLU A 99 8.62 -14.71 -24.59
N GLY A 100 9.00 -13.52 -25.07
CA GLY A 100 8.86 -12.26 -24.36
C GLY A 100 9.91 -12.01 -23.26
N TRP A 101 9.70 -10.91 -22.52
CA TRP A 101 10.56 -10.49 -21.41
C TRP A 101 10.23 -11.28 -20.14
N ARG A 102 11.25 -11.65 -19.38
CA ARG A 102 11.15 -12.36 -18.11
C ARG A 102 11.86 -11.59 -17.02
N TYR A 103 11.14 -11.30 -15.95
CA TYR A 103 11.74 -10.74 -14.75
C TYR A 103 12.61 -11.79 -14.05
N THR A 104 13.81 -11.38 -13.62
CA THR A 104 14.69 -12.18 -12.77
C THR A 104 15.28 -11.30 -11.67
N ALA A 105 15.45 -11.86 -10.48
CA ALA A 105 15.98 -11.13 -9.35
C ALA A 105 16.76 -12.03 -8.39
N THR A 106 17.57 -11.38 -7.55
CA THR A 106 18.24 -12.01 -6.41
C THR A 106 18.42 -11.00 -5.29
N GLU A 107 18.20 -11.43 -4.05
CA GLU A 107 18.40 -10.63 -2.83
C GLU A 107 19.57 -11.18 -2.04
N LEU A 108 20.52 -10.32 -1.69
CA LEU A 108 21.86 -10.74 -1.31
C LEU A 108 22.43 -9.83 -0.21
N ASN A 109 23.21 -10.40 0.70
CA ASN A 109 24.03 -9.66 1.68
C ASN A 109 25.49 -10.06 1.53
N THR A 110 26.39 -9.08 1.58
CA THR A 110 27.83 -9.36 1.79
C THR A 110 28.38 -8.32 2.74
N PRO A 111 28.59 -8.64 4.04
CA PRO A 111 28.86 -7.62 5.06
C PRO A 111 30.10 -6.77 4.79
N ALA A 112 31.11 -7.37 4.15
CA ALA A 112 32.40 -6.74 3.85
C ALA A 112 32.44 -5.96 2.52
N ALA A 113 31.37 -6.02 1.70
CA ALA A 113 31.38 -5.36 0.40
C ALA A 113 31.14 -3.86 0.54
N THR A 114 31.99 -3.07 -0.12
CA THR A 114 31.84 -1.61 -0.23
C THR A 114 31.43 -1.17 -1.63
N GLY A 115 31.42 -2.10 -2.59
CA GLY A 115 30.95 -1.86 -3.94
C GLY A 115 30.42 -3.11 -4.62
N ALA A 116 29.82 -2.91 -5.79
CA ALA A 116 29.41 -3.97 -6.68
C ALA A 116 29.64 -3.60 -8.14
N ARG A 117 29.73 -4.63 -8.99
CA ARG A 117 29.63 -4.52 -10.43
C ARG A 117 28.56 -5.47 -10.95
N VAL A 118 27.58 -4.96 -11.68
CA VAL A 118 26.54 -5.77 -12.30
C VAL A 118 27.06 -6.32 -13.62
N TRP A 119 26.72 -7.54 -13.96
CA TRP A 119 27.11 -8.20 -15.21
C TRP A 119 25.96 -8.94 -15.85
N PHE A 120 26.00 -9.05 -17.18
CA PHE A 120 25.07 -9.86 -17.96
C PHE A 120 25.82 -10.81 -18.88
N ARG A 121 25.47 -12.09 -18.80
CA ARG A 121 26.08 -13.16 -19.58
C ARG A 121 25.03 -13.90 -20.40
N CYS A 122 25.43 -14.38 -21.56
CA CYS A 122 24.55 -15.13 -22.45
C CYS A 122 25.29 -16.27 -23.13
N ARG A 123 24.61 -17.40 -23.27
CA ARG A 123 24.90 -18.49 -24.19
C ARG A 123 23.67 -18.68 -25.07
N GLY A 124 23.74 -18.27 -26.33
CA GLY A 124 22.61 -18.20 -27.26
C GLY A 124 22.36 -16.77 -27.71
N GLN A 125 21.12 -16.30 -27.67
CA GLN A 125 20.74 -14.92 -27.95
C GLN A 125 19.80 -14.41 -26.85
N ALA A 126 20.14 -13.26 -26.28
CA ALA A 126 19.34 -12.63 -25.25
C ALA A 126 19.51 -11.12 -25.22
N ASP A 127 18.47 -10.47 -24.71
CA ASP A 127 18.38 -9.05 -24.48
C ASP A 127 18.19 -8.80 -22.97
N LEU A 128 18.70 -7.67 -22.49
CA LEU A 128 18.62 -7.21 -21.11
C LEU A 128 18.10 -5.77 -21.08
N ASP A 129 17.17 -5.53 -20.15
CA ASP A 129 16.58 -4.21 -19.94
C ASP A 129 16.18 -3.99 -18.47
N ASP A 130 15.93 -2.73 -18.11
CA ASP A 130 15.41 -2.28 -16.82
C ASP A 130 16.11 -2.89 -15.60
N VAL A 131 17.44 -2.75 -15.56
CA VAL A 131 18.28 -3.32 -14.50
C VAL A 131 18.30 -2.44 -13.26
N GLY A 132 17.89 -3.02 -12.12
CA GLY A 132 17.88 -2.36 -10.82
C GLY A 132 18.90 -2.98 -9.87
N LEU A 133 19.67 -2.13 -9.17
CA LEU A 133 20.41 -2.50 -7.95
C LEU A 133 20.08 -1.48 -6.87
N ALA A 134 19.36 -1.94 -5.84
CA ALA A 134 18.87 -1.12 -4.73
C ALA A 134 18.97 -1.88 -3.41
N PRO A 135 19.00 -1.19 -2.24
CA PRO A 135 18.86 -1.86 -0.95
C PRO A 135 17.58 -2.71 -0.92
N ALA A 136 17.68 -3.95 -0.43
CA ALA A 136 16.52 -4.84 -0.33
C ALA A 136 15.51 -4.36 0.73
N ALA A 137 16.00 -3.59 1.71
CA ALA A 137 15.19 -2.95 2.74
C ALA A 137 15.44 -1.44 2.74
N THR A 138 14.40 -0.67 2.46
CA THR A 138 14.40 0.78 2.66
C THR A 138 13.75 1.09 4.00
N SER A 139 14.32 2.03 4.76
CA SER A 139 13.66 2.52 5.98
C SER A 139 12.36 3.21 5.58
N PHE A 140 11.23 2.76 6.13
CA PHE A 140 9.92 3.37 5.89
C PHE A 140 9.54 4.36 7.00
N MET A 141 10.55 4.86 7.73
CA MET A 141 10.41 5.85 8.79
C MET A 141 10.43 7.27 8.20
N GLY A 142 9.38 8.04 8.49
CA GLY A 142 9.33 9.47 8.26
C GLY A 142 10.34 10.21 9.15
N ASN A 143 11.02 11.19 8.57
CA ASN A 143 12.06 12.00 9.21
C ASN A 143 13.10 11.18 10.00
N LYS A 144 13.74 10.22 9.30
CA LYS A 144 14.79 9.37 9.85
C LYS A 144 15.98 10.13 10.45
N GLY A 145 16.37 11.24 9.82
CA GLY A 145 17.50 12.07 10.25
C GLY A 145 17.15 13.06 11.36
N LEU A 146 15.97 12.96 11.97
CA LEU A 146 15.55 13.86 13.06
C LEU A 146 15.69 15.36 12.70
N GLU A 147 15.39 15.68 11.44
CA GLU A 147 15.54 17.01 10.85
C GLU A 147 14.52 17.98 11.45
N ALA A 148 14.98 19.16 11.83
CA ALA A 148 14.13 20.22 12.34
C ALA A 148 13.36 20.93 11.21
N ASP A 149 12.08 21.22 11.43
CA ASP A 149 11.30 22.10 10.56
C ASP A 149 11.60 23.59 10.82
N GLY A 150 11.08 24.48 9.97
CA GLY A 150 11.26 25.93 10.12
C GLY A 150 10.66 26.54 11.40
N ARG A 151 9.99 25.74 12.25
CA ARG A 151 9.46 26.13 13.56
C ARG A 151 10.25 25.48 14.71
N GLY A 152 11.36 24.80 14.44
CA GLY A 152 12.18 24.14 15.45
C GLY A 152 11.55 22.86 16.04
N ARG A 153 10.56 22.28 15.36
CA ARG A 153 9.99 20.97 15.72
C ARG A 153 10.72 19.88 14.94
N ILE A 154 10.65 18.64 15.40
CA ILE A 154 11.14 17.48 14.66
C ILE A 154 9.90 16.73 14.12
N PRO A 155 9.46 16.95 12.86
CA PRO A 155 8.25 16.30 12.34
C PRO A 155 8.31 14.78 12.49
N TYR A 156 7.16 14.15 12.72
CA TYR A 156 7.00 12.70 12.98
C TYR A 156 7.60 12.19 14.29
N TRP A 157 8.19 13.07 15.11
CA TRP A 157 8.74 12.73 16.42
C TRP A 157 8.15 13.63 17.49
N ASN A 158 7.81 13.05 18.64
CA ASN A 158 7.26 13.77 19.77
C ASN A 158 7.82 13.22 21.08
N GLU A 159 7.58 13.95 22.17
CA GLU A 159 7.73 13.42 23.51
C GLU A 159 6.95 12.11 23.68
N GLU A 160 7.61 11.04 24.15
CA GLU A 160 6.94 9.77 24.49
C GLU A 160 6.13 9.98 25.77
N LYS A 161 4.84 9.65 25.78
CA LYS A 161 3.92 9.97 26.88
C LYS A 161 3.64 8.81 27.82
N ASP A 162 3.92 7.58 27.40
CA ASP A 162 3.74 6.39 28.23
C ASP A 162 4.87 6.33 29.28
N ASP A 163 4.53 6.57 30.55
CA ASP A 163 5.47 6.58 31.67
C ASP A 163 5.79 5.18 32.22
N THR A 164 5.22 4.13 31.63
CA THR A 164 5.39 2.74 32.07
C THR A 164 6.43 1.96 31.25
N LEU A 165 6.92 2.54 30.13
CA LEU A 165 7.84 1.84 29.21
C LEU A 165 9.19 1.47 29.83
N LEU A 166 9.65 2.24 30.82
CA LEU A 166 10.91 2.03 31.52
C LEU A 166 10.73 2.26 33.03
N PRO A 167 11.45 1.52 33.88
CA PRO A 167 11.35 1.71 35.33
C PRO A 167 11.90 3.07 35.75
N GLY A 168 11.20 3.71 36.70
CA GLY A 168 11.60 4.97 37.32
C GLY A 168 10.77 6.17 36.86
N ARG A 169 11.01 7.33 37.47
CA ARG A 169 10.32 8.59 37.18
C ARG A 169 10.76 9.13 35.82
N ARG A 170 9.80 9.21 34.91
CA ARG A 170 9.94 9.89 33.63
C ARG A 170 9.94 11.42 33.82
N ALA A 171 11.02 12.11 33.46
CA ALA A 171 11.07 13.58 33.44
C ALA A 171 12.24 14.09 32.59
N GLY A 172 12.01 15.13 31.79
CA GLY A 172 13.04 15.68 30.92
C GLY A 172 12.48 16.59 29.84
N GLN A 173 13.29 16.86 28.81
CA GLN A 173 12.93 17.67 27.65
C GLN A 173 13.74 17.24 26.43
N PHE A 174 13.27 17.60 25.24
CA PHE A 174 14.04 17.44 24.00
C PHE A 174 13.99 18.70 23.15
N ARG A 175 15.01 18.87 22.29
CA ARG A 175 15.07 19.92 21.27
C ARG A 175 15.92 19.45 20.09
N PRO A 176 15.74 20.01 18.88
CA PRO A 176 16.72 19.82 17.82
C PRO A 176 18.08 20.43 18.21
N ASP A 177 19.15 19.81 17.74
CA ASP A 177 20.53 20.27 17.87
C ASP A 177 21.17 20.34 16.48
N GLN A 178 21.51 21.54 16.03
CA GLN A 178 22.10 21.82 14.73
C GLN A 178 23.64 21.93 14.79
N GLU A 179 24.22 21.88 16.00
CA GLU A 179 25.67 22.01 16.18
C GLU A 179 26.36 20.65 16.13
N VAL A 180 25.69 19.61 16.61
CA VAL A 180 26.23 18.25 16.68
C VAL A 180 25.27 17.27 16.03
N THR A 181 25.66 16.77 14.86
CA THR A 181 24.91 15.79 14.06
C THR A 181 25.78 14.58 13.76
N HIS A 182 25.15 13.48 13.34
CA HIS A 182 25.84 12.35 12.75
C HIS A 182 25.86 12.50 11.23
N GLU A 183 24.68 12.59 10.62
CA GLU A 183 24.47 12.97 9.22
C GLU A 183 23.43 14.11 9.16
N GLY A 184 23.18 14.69 7.98
CA GLY A 184 22.10 15.68 7.83
C GLY A 184 22.37 17.03 8.51
N LYS A 185 21.30 17.77 8.84
CA LYS A 185 21.39 19.16 9.35
C LYS A 185 21.03 19.31 10.82
N SER A 186 20.39 18.33 11.45
CA SER A 186 20.13 18.37 12.90
C SER A 186 19.99 16.97 13.49
N SER A 187 20.34 16.84 14.77
CA SER A 187 20.02 15.67 15.61
C SER A 187 18.97 16.04 16.66
N ALA A 188 18.48 15.07 17.43
CA ALA A 188 17.61 15.31 18.59
C ALA A 188 18.42 15.24 19.89
N LEU A 189 18.55 16.36 20.60
CA LEU A 189 19.10 16.39 21.96
C LEU A 189 17.99 16.09 22.97
N VAL A 190 18.10 14.94 23.62
CA VAL A 190 17.17 14.41 24.62
C VAL A 190 17.83 14.45 25.99
N ASN A 191 17.26 15.18 26.94
CA ASN A 191 17.83 15.35 28.27
C ASN A 191 16.89 14.80 29.34
N SER A 192 17.38 13.84 30.13
CA SER A 192 16.65 13.32 31.30
C SER A 192 16.93 14.17 32.55
N SER A 193 15.88 14.64 33.20
CA SER A 193 15.92 15.24 34.55
C SER A 193 15.29 14.34 35.62
N GLY A 194 14.72 13.19 35.22
CA GLY A 194 14.34 12.07 36.08
C GLY A 194 15.23 10.85 35.85
N ASP A 195 14.71 9.67 36.17
CA ASP A 195 15.39 8.39 35.93
C ASP A 195 15.57 8.12 34.43
N TRP A 196 14.60 8.57 33.62
CA TRP A 196 14.65 8.52 32.17
C TRP A 196 13.79 9.59 31.51
N PHE A 197 14.07 9.88 30.23
CA PHE A 197 13.20 10.65 29.33
C PHE A 197 13.36 10.14 27.91
N ALA A 198 12.32 10.23 27.09
CA ALA A 198 12.38 9.72 25.72
C ALA A 198 11.55 10.54 24.73
N ILE A 199 11.98 10.48 23.48
CA ILE A 199 11.16 10.83 22.32
C ILE A 199 10.74 9.56 21.61
N SER A 200 9.63 9.62 20.90
CA SER A 200 9.12 8.51 20.09
C SER A 200 8.74 8.99 18.70
N SER A 201 8.90 8.10 17.73
CA SER A 201 8.32 8.31 16.40
C SER A 201 6.80 8.19 16.47
N VAL A 202 6.10 8.64 15.43
CA VAL A 202 4.72 8.20 15.18
C VAL A 202 4.65 6.67 15.09
N ASN A 203 3.46 6.12 15.31
CA ASN A 203 3.19 4.70 15.08
C ASN A 203 3.25 4.41 13.57
N TYR A 204 4.10 3.47 13.17
CA TYR A 204 4.18 2.99 11.79
C TYR A 204 3.36 1.72 11.62
N PRO A 205 2.41 1.69 10.66
CA PRO A 205 1.58 0.51 10.44
C PRO A 205 2.44 -0.67 9.97
N LEU A 206 2.15 -1.84 10.53
CA LEU A 206 2.79 -3.07 10.13
C LEU A 206 2.05 -3.64 8.93
N ALA A 207 2.80 -3.89 7.87
CA ALA A 207 2.31 -4.71 6.79
C ALA A 207 2.02 -6.12 7.33
N ALA A 208 0.78 -6.61 7.19
CA ALA A 208 0.30 -7.93 7.68
C ALA A 208 1.05 -9.16 7.09
N TRP A 209 2.11 -8.91 6.35
CA TRP A 209 2.89 -9.87 5.58
C TRP A 209 4.40 -9.76 5.82
N THR A 210 4.85 -8.78 6.60
CA THR A 210 6.24 -8.68 7.06
C THR A 210 6.28 -9.14 8.52
N GLU A 211 7.21 -10.04 8.85
CA GLU A 211 7.34 -10.57 10.22
C GLU A 211 8.59 -10.09 10.94
N ARG A 212 9.65 -9.74 10.21
CA ARG A 212 10.95 -9.35 10.77
C ARG A 212 11.23 -7.89 10.49
N TYR A 213 11.68 -7.19 11.51
CA TYR A 213 11.95 -5.76 11.47
C TYR A 213 13.30 -5.47 12.13
N GLU A 214 13.97 -4.41 11.67
CA GLU A 214 15.10 -3.82 12.38
C GLU A 214 14.78 -2.37 12.72
N LEU A 215 14.90 -2.01 14.00
CA LEU A 215 14.95 -0.62 14.43
C LEU A 215 16.41 -0.27 14.73
N SER A 216 16.89 0.87 14.26
CA SER A 216 18.21 1.37 14.65
C SER A 216 18.20 2.86 14.88
N ALA A 217 19.14 3.35 15.68
CA ALA A 217 19.42 4.78 15.83
C ALA A 217 20.91 4.96 16.09
N TRP A 218 21.47 6.09 15.69
CA TRP A 218 22.77 6.52 16.18
C TRP A 218 22.58 7.36 17.43
N ALA A 219 23.44 7.15 18.43
CA ALA A 219 23.42 7.99 19.63
C ALA A 219 24.81 8.39 20.10
N GLN A 220 24.88 9.56 20.71
CA GLN A 220 26.03 10.11 21.40
C GLN A 220 25.62 10.50 22.82
N CYS A 221 26.36 10.02 23.83
CA CYS A 221 26.04 10.27 25.24
C CYS A 221 27.03 11.27 25.84
N ALA A 222 26.55 12.19 26.68
CA ALA A 222 27.43 13.10 27.43
C ALA A 222 27.64 12.62 28.87
N GLY A 223 28.89 12.65 29.35
CA GLY A 223 29.23 12.30 30.72
C GLY A 223 28.79 10.88 31.10
N SER A 224 28.00 10.76 32.18
CA SER A 224 27.45 9.49 32.66
C SER A 224 26.15 9.07 31.98
N ALA A 225 25.68 9.81 30.98
CA ALA A 225 24.42 9.50 30.30
C ALA A 225 24.50 8.16 29.58
N THR A 226 23.35 7.50 29.45
CA THR A 226 23.18 6.30 28.64
C THR A 226 22.04 6.45 27.67
N ALA A 227 22.22 5.90 26.47
CA ALA A 227 21.22 5.87 25.41
C ALA A 227 20.68 4.46 25.25
N GLN A 228 19.38 4.34 25.02
CA GLN A 228 18.70 3.08 24.72
C GLN A 228 17.62 3.32 23.68
N ILE A 229 17.40 2.34 22.80
CA ILE A 229 16.22 2.34 21.93
C ILE A 229 15.26 1.22 22.33
N LEU A 230 13.97 1.47 22.15
CA LEU A 230 12.88 0.51 22.35
C LEU A 230 12.04 0.39 21.07
N ALA A 231 11.49 -0.79 20.83
CA ALA A 231 10.40 -1.01 19.90
C ALA A 231 9.11 -1.21 20.68
N CYS A 232 8.18 -0.27 20.54
CA CYS A 232 6.87 -0.34 21.19
C CYS A 232 5.82 -0.80 20.17
N TRP A 233 5.30 -2.01 20.37
CA TRP A 233 4.31 -2.65 19.50
C TRP A 233 2.91 -2.37 20.03
N THR A 234 1.99 -1.96 19.16
CA THR A 234 0.60 -1.70 19.54
C THR A 234 -0.42 -2.38 18.63
N ASP A 235 -1.62 -2.62 19.15
CA ASP A 235 -2.77 -3.08 18.37
C ASP A 235 -3.41 -1.93 17.56
N ASP A 236 -4.51 -2.21 16.86
CA ASP A 236 -5.26 -1.26 16.06
C ASP A 236 -5.95 -0.15 16.88
N MET A 237 -6.14 -0.40 18.18
CA MET A 237 -6.59 0.58 19.18
C MET A 237 -5.43 1.37 19.81
N GLN A 238 -4.20 1.21 19.31
CA GLN A 238 -2.97 1.83 19.82
C GLN A 238 -2.58 1.45 21.25
N LYS A 239 -3.11 0.35 21.79
CA LYS A 239 -2.72 -0.17 23.09
C LYS A 239 -1.39 -0.92 22.98
N VAL A 240 -0.47 -0.68 23.91
CA VAL A 240 0.83 -1.37 23.97
C VAL A 240 0.64 -2.87 24.24
N LEU A 241 1.13 -3.68 23.31
CA LEU A 241 1.12 -5.15 23.40
C LEU A 241 2.44 -5.68 23.96
N ARG A 242 3.56 -5.11 23.51
CA ARG A 242 4.92 -5.52 23.88
C ARG A 242 5.89 -4.36 23.71
N VAL A 243 6.90 -4.31 24.56
CA VAL A 243 8.06 -3.43 24.43
C VAL A 243 9.31 -4.30 24.37
N ASP A 244 10.05 -4.21 23.27
CA ASP A 244 11.38 -4.82 23.16
C ASP A 244 12.43 -3.73 23.36
N SER A 245 13.50 -4.01 24.10
CA SER A 245 14.53 -3.04 24.46
C SER A 245 15.93 -3.52 24.10
N GLY A 246 16.78 -2.59 23.64
CA GLY A 246 18.18 -2.88 23.37
C GLY A 246 19.03 -2.69 24.62
N GLU A 247 20.27 -3.18 24.63
CA GLU A 247 21.20 -2.86 25.71
C GLU A 247 21.57 -1.36 25.69
N PRO A 248 21.57 -0.66 26.84
CA PRO A 248 21.99 0.73 26.90
C PRO A 248 23.47 0.89 26.53
N ILE A 249 23.78 1.93 25.77
CA ILE A 249 25.16 2.32 25.44
C ILE A 249 25.57 3.58 26.18
N LYS A 250 26.89 3.83 26.22
CA LYS A 250 27.49 5.04 26.79
C LYS A 250 28.69 5.49 25.94
N GLY A 251 29.08 6.75 26.10
CA GLY A 251 30.28 7.31 25.48
C GLY A 251 30.00 8.45 24.51
N GLU A 252 31.04 9.26 24.30
CA GLU A 252 30.99 10.54 23.58
C GLU A 252 31.15 10.40 22.06
N GLN A 253 31.43 9.18 21.58
CA GLN A 253 31.45 8.87 20.15
C GLN A 253 30.09 8.36 19.70
N TRP A 254 29.71 8.73 18.47
CA TRP A 254 28.51 8.20 17.83
C TRP A 254 28.58 6.68 17.74
N GLN A 255 27.54 6.02 18.23
CA GLN A 255 27.43 4.57 18.26
C GLN A 255 26.04 4.16 17.77
N ARG A 256 25.99 3.11 16.96
CA ARG A 256 24.75 2.59 16.40
C ARG A 256 24.10 1.60 17.37
N LEU A 257 22.89 1.92 17.83
CA LEU A 257 21.99 0.98 18.50
C LEU A 257 21.14 0.26 17.46
N THR A 258 20.90 -1.04 17.65
CA THR A 258 20.09 -1.85 16.71
C THR A 258 19.24 -2.87 17.48
N LEU A 259 18.02 -3.08 17.00
CA LEU A 259 17.05 -4.07 17.47
C LEU A 259 16.49 -4.85 16.28
N SER A 260 16.90 -6.10 16.11
CA SER A 260 16.32 -7.04 15.15
C SER A 260 15.24 -7.88 15.82
N LEU A 261 14.00 -7.74 15.39
CA LEU A 261 12.82 -8.25 16.10
C LEU A 261 11.85 -8.98 15.17
N ILE A 262 11.05 -9.87 15.76
CA ILE A 262 9.87 -10.46 15.12
C ILE A 262 8.64 -9.77 15.70
N ALA A 263 7.77 -9.23 14.85
CA ALA A 263 6.54 -8.57 15.30
C ALA A 263 5.66 -9.54 16.11
N PRO A 264 5.10 -9.12 17.25
CA PRO A 264 4.18 -9.96 18.00
C PRO A 264 2.88 -10.18 17.23
N THR A 265 2.20 -11.30 17.49
CA THR A 265 0.86 -11.56 16.96
C THR A 265 -0.09 -10.42 17.36
N ASN A 266 -0.93 -9.98 16.42
CA ASN A 266 -1.90 -8.87 16.57
C ASN A 266 -1.29 -7.46 16.67
N ALA A 267 0.02 -7.28 16.51
CA ALA A 267 0.56 -5.94 16.34
C ALA A 267 0.06 -5.33 15.03
N ALA A 268 -0.56 -4.16 15.13
CA ALA A 268 -0.98 -3.35 13.99
C ALA A 268 0.04 -2.26 13.67
N SER A 269 0.83 -1.81 14.65
CA SER A 269 1.87 -0.80 14.44
C SER A 269 3.07 -0.97 15.38
N VAL A 270 4.18 -0.31 15.01
CA VAL A 270 5.38 -0.18 15.86
C VAL A 270 5.86 1.26 15.86
N ARG A 271 6.37 1.74 17.00
CA ARG A 271 7.12 2.99 17.07
C ARG A 271 8.50 2.78 17.71
N LEU A 272 9.47 3.57 17.25
CA LEU A 272 10.80 3.64 17.86
C LEU A 272 10.75 4.63 19.03
N VAL A 273 11.23 4.21 20.19
CA VAL A 273 11.40 5.10 21.35
C VAL A 273 12.89 5.25 21.64
N ALA A 274 13.38 6.49 21.62
CA ALA A 274 14.78 6.82 21.88
C ALA A 274 14.89 7.43 23.28
N ALA A 275 15.45 6.66 24.22
CA ALA A 275 15.45 6.96 25.65
C ALA A 275 16.85 7.36 26.15
N ALA A 276 16.89 8.45 26.90
CA ALA A 276 18.06 8.94 27.63
C ALA A 276 17.89 8.66 29.13
N ARG A 277 18.98 8.27 29.80
CA ARG A 277 19.07 8.17 31.27
C ARG A 277 20.32 8.87 31.77
N GLY A 278 20.24 9.49 32.94
CA GLY A 278 21.42 10.02 33.64
C GLY A 278 22.12 11.21 32.96
N GLY A 279 21.45 11.90 32.03
CA GLY A 279 21.94 13.13 31.41
C GLY A 279 21.49 13.32 29.95
N PRO A 280 22.19 14.19 29.20
CA PRO A 280 21.88 14.48 27.81
C PRO A 280 22.43 13.41 26.85
N VAL A 281 21.60 13.04 25.89
CA VAL A 281 21.91 12.13 24.79
C VAL A 281 21.45 12.76 23.48
N ARG A 282 22.26 12.66 22.44
CA ARG A 282 21.86 13.00 21.07
C ARG A 282 21.48 11.74 20.34
N PHE A 283 20.37 11.79 19.61
CA PHE A 283 19.94 10.74 18.69
C PHE A 283 19.91 11.27 17.26
N ASP A 284 20.29 10.44 16.31
CA ASP A 284 20.29 10.75 14.88
C ASP A 284 20.07 9.47 14.04
N ASP A 285 19.81 9.62 12.75
CA ASP A 285 19.76 8.53 11.74
C ASP A 285 18.96 7.30 12.18
N CYS A 286 17.76 7.57 12.69
CA CYS A 286 16.80 6.57 13.13
C CYS A 286 16.22 5.81 11.93
N SER A 287 16.14 4.49 11.97
CA SER A 287 15.62 3.70 10.86
C SER A 287 14.71 2.58 11.35
N LEU A 288 13.73 2.26 10.52
CA LEU A 288 12.85 1.10 10.68
C LEU A 288 12.81 0.35 9.35
N PHE A 289 13.49 -0.79 9.31
CA PHE A 289 13.60 -1.64 8.14
C PHE A 289 12.67 -2.84 8.23
N ARG A 290 12.20 -3.30 7.07
CA ARG A 290 11.62 -4.63 6.90
C ARG A 290 12.76 -5.57 6.54
N LEU A 291 13.03 -6.57 7.38
CA LEU A 291 14.09 -7.52 7.11
C LEU A 291 13.61 -8.64 6.20
N ALA A 292 14.57 -9.32 5.56
CA ALA A 292 14.30 -10.53 4.80
C ALA A 292 13.47 -11.53 5.63
N PRO A 293 12.42 -12.13 5.04
CA PRO A 293 11.50 -12.98 5.78
C PRO A 293 12.22 -14.20 6.36
N GLY A 294 11.82 -14.63 7.56
CA GLY A 294 12.34 -15.85 8.18
C GLY A 294 11.75 -17.11 7.55
N GLN A 295 10.54 -17.01 7.00
CA GLN A 295 9.86 -18.11 6.32
C GLN A 295 9.35 -17.74 4.92
N PRO A 296 9.60 -18.59 3.89
CA PRO A 296 8.96 -18.47 2.59
C PRO A 296 7.44 -18.55 2.69
N ARG A 297 6.74 -17.55 2.16
CA ARG A 297 5.27 -17.48 2.14
C ARG A 297 4.77 -17.16 0.74
N ILE A 298 3.66 -17.79 0.39
CA ILE A 298 2.93 -17.54 -0.85
C ILE A 298 1.50 -17.16 -0.47
N ARG A 299 1.00 -16.07 -1.05
CA ARG A 299 -0.41 -15.66 -0.98
C ARG A 299 -1.01 -15.65 -2.37
N ILE A 300 -2.30 -15.91 -2.45
CA ILE A 300 -3.04 -15.90 -3.71
C ILE A 300 -4.27 -15.03 -3.53
N PHE A 301 -4.32 -13.95 -4.29
CA PHE A 301 -5.44 -13.02 -4.33
C PHE A 301 -6.35 -13.42 -5.49
N VAL A 302 -7.62 -13.61 -5.16
CA VAL A 302 -8.72 -13.93 -6.06
C VAL A 302 -9.86 -12.97 -5.75
N ASN A 303 -10.81 -12.83 -6.69
CA ASN A 303 -12.11 -12.26 -6.33
C ASN A 303 -12.79 -13.23 -5.35
N GLN A 304 -13.03 -12.77 -4.11
CA GLN A 304 -13.52 -13.62 -3.03
C GLN A 304 -15.01 -13.98 -3.16
N VAL A 305 -15.76 -13.26 -4.01
CA VAL A 305 -17.11 -13.63 -4.41
C VAL A 305 -17.02 -14.75 -5.46
N GLY A 306 -16.36 -14.45 -6.58
CA GLY A 306 -16.26 -15.37 -7.70
C GLY A 306 -15.88 -14.70 -9.00
N TYR A 307 -16.11 -15.42 -10.10
CA TYR A 307 -15.86 -14.97 -11.45
C TYR A 307 -17.01 -15.36 -12.37
N GLU A 308 -17.34 -14.47 -13.31
CA GLU A 308 -18.33 -14.75 -14.33
C GLU A 308 -17.91 -15.89 -15.25
N GLN A 309 -18.85 -16.79 -15.56
CA GLN A 309 -18.59 -17.99 -16.34
C GLN A 309 -17.86 -17.70 -17.66
N ALA A 310 -18.34 -16.73 -18.44
CA ALA A 310 -17.74 -16.31 -19.70
C ALA A 310 -16.87 -15.03 -19.59
N GLY A 311 -16.68 -14.51 -18.36
CA GLY A 311 -15.92 -13.30 -18.12
C GLY A 311 -14.41 -13.54 -17.93
N PRO A 312 -13.62 -12.45 -17.86
CA PRO A 312 -12.21 -12.52 -17.56
C PRO A 312 -11.98 -13.04 -16.13
N LYS A 313 -10.98 -13.91 -15.96
CA LYS A 313 -10.66 -14.54 -14.68
C LYS A 313 -9.16 -14.54 -14.47
N SER A 314 -8.72 -13.95 -13.37
CA SER A 314 -7.30 -13.99 -13.00
C SER A 314 -7.08 -14.04 -11.50
N ALA A 315 -5.97 -14.66 -11.12
CA ALA A 315 -5.46 -14.68 -9.75
C ALA A 315 -4.08 -14.01 -9.73
N VAL A 316 -3.80 -13.31 -8.63
CA VAL A 316 -2.48 -12.75 -8.37
C VAL A 316 -1.81 -13.60 -7.30
N VAL A 317 -0.71 -14.25 -7.67
CA VAL A 317 0.16 -14.94 -6.72
C VAL A 317 1.20 -13.95 -6.25
N ALA A 318 1.42 -13.88 -4.95
CA ALA A 318 2.47 -13.08 -4.35
C ALA A 318 3.40 -13.99 -3.54
N SER A 319 4.71 -13.74 -3.62
CA SER A 319 5.74 -14.36 -2.78
C SER A 319 6.63 -13.33 -2.08
N ASN A 320 6.98 -13.58 -0.82
CA ASN A 320 7.95 -12.75 -0.08
C ASN A 320 9.42 -13.10 -0.41
N PHE A 321 9.64 -14.02 -1.34
CA PHE A 321 10.96 -14.43 -1.81
C PHE A 321 10.93 -14.66 -3.32
N PHE A 322 12.08 -14.47 -3.98
CA PHE A 322 12.24 -14.84 -5.38
C PHE A 322 12.72 -16.30 -5.50
N PRO A 323 12.14 -17.12 -6.39
CA PRO A 323 12.59 -18.49 -6.59
C PRO A 323 14.08 -18.57 -6.99
N PRO A 324 14.92 -19.37 -6.31
CA PRO A 324 16.37 -19.36 -6.52
C PRO A 324 16.85 -20.09 -7.78
N LYS A 325 15.97 -20.80 -8.50
CA LYS A 325 16.35 -21.67 -9.62
C LYS A 325 15.64 -21.39 -10.95
N ARG A 326 14.48 -20.73 -10.92
CA ARG A 326 13.65 -20.42 -12.09
C ARG A 326 12.86 -19.15 -11.80
N SER A 327 12.44 -18.39 -12.80
CA SER A 327 11.64 -17.17 -12.62
C SER A 327 10.11 -17.40 -12.64
N THR A 328 9.66 -18.66 -12.63
CA THR A 328 8.24 -19.04 -12.71
C THR A 328 7.68 -19.60 -11.41
N ALA A 329 6.37 -19.45 -11.24
CA ALA A 329 5.57 -20.15 -10.24
C ALA A 329 4.68 -21.19 -10.92
N THR A 330 4.45 -22.33 -10.26
CA THR A 330 3.43 -23.29 -10.70
C THR A 330 2.09 -22.85 -10.14
N PHE A 331 1.08 -22.67 -10.99
CA PHE A 331 -0.28 -22.32 -10.61
C PHE A 331 -1.24 -23.45 -10.99
N GLU A 332 -2.18 -23.74 -10.10
CA GLU A 332 -3.20 -24.76 -10.30
C GLU A 332 -4.58 -24.24 -9.89
N LEU A 333 -5.57 -24.43 -10.76
CA LEU A 333 -6.97 -24.31 -10.39
C LEU A 333 -7.47 -25.68 -9.94
N ARG A 334 -8.10 -25.74 -8.78
CA ARG A 334 -8.57 -26.99 -8.15
C ARG A 334 -10.05 -26.89 -7.79
N THR A 335 -10.78 -27.98 -7.96
CA THR A 335 -12.15 -28.11 -7.43
C THR A 335 -12.13 -28.14 -5.91
N ALA A 336 -13.29 -27.93 -5.27
CA ALA A 336 -13.46 -28.09 -3.82
C ALA A 336 -13.00 -29.47 -3.28
N THR A 337 -13.03 -30.53 -4.09
CA THR A 337 -12.56 -31.88 -3.73
C THR A 337 -11.03 -32.07 -3.87
N GLY A 338 -10.32 -31.04 -4.36
CA GLY A 338 -8.87 -31.06 -4.57
C GLY A 338 -8.42 -31.55 -5.94
N LYS A 339 -9.32 -32.00 -6.83
CA LYS A 339 -8.98 -32.34 -8.22
C LYS A 339 -8.42 -31.12 -8.97
N VAL A 340 -7.24 -31.25 -9.57
CA VAL A 340 -6.64 -30.24 -10.47
C VAL A 340 -7.44 -30.20 -11.77
N VAL A 341 -7.89 -29.01 -12.17
CA VAL A 341 -8.64 -28.79 -13.41
C VAL A 341 -7.89 -27.94 -14.43
N SER A 342 -6.95 -27.10 -13.97
CA SER A 342 -6.01 -26.38 -14.81
C SER A 342 -4.66 -26.28 -14.10
N LYS A 343 -3.57 -26.33 -14.87
CA LYS A 343 -2.20 -26.20 -14.37
C LYS A 343 -1.38 -25.37 -15.35
N GLN A 344 -0.66 -24.38 -14.82
CA GLN A 344 0.10 -23.41 -15.61
C GLN A 344 1.44 -23.13 -14.93
N GLU A 345 2.46 -22.82 -15.73
CA GLU A 345 3.68 -22.16 -15.26
C GLU A 345 3.57 -20.68 -15.59
N ILE A 346 3.50 -19.83 -14.57
CA ILE A 346 3.30 -18.40 -14.74
C ILE A 346 4.63 -17.66 -14.52
N PRO A 347 4.99 -16.69 -15.38
CA PRO A 347 6.20 -15.89 -15.23
C PRO A 347 6.03 -14.80 -14.16
N CYS A 348 7.12 -14.43 -13.48
CA CYS A 348 7.09 -13.31 -12.55
C CYS A 348 6.81 -12.01 -13.32
N SER A 349 5.87 -11.22 -12.81
CA SER A 349 5.52 -9.88 -13.27
C SER A 349 6.34 -8.79 -12.58
N GLY A 350 7.31 -9.16 -11.74
CA GLY A 350 8.17 -8.25 -10.99
C GLY A 350 7.61 -7.90 -9.62
N ARG A 351 7.98 -6.71 -9.14
CA ARG A 351 7.52 -6.12 -7.88
C ARG A 351 6.66 -4.90 -8.18
N ILE A 352 5.79 -4.53 -7.23
CA ILE A 352 4.94 -3.34 -7.34
C ILE A 352 5.56 -2.20 -6.53
N TYR A 353 5.76 -1.08 -7.21
CA TYR A 353 6.14 0.21 -6.62
C TYR A 353 4.94 1.16 -6.78
N GLY A 354 4.41 1.70 -5.69
CA GLY A 354 3.07 2.28 -5.60
C GLY A 354 2.87 3.66 -6.25
N GLY A 355 3.37 3.89 -7.47
CA GLY A 355 3.40 5.24 -8.09
C GLY A 355 4.39 6.21 -7.41
N SER A 356 4.95 5.80 -6.27
CA SER A 356 6.12 6.34 -5.57
C SER A 356 7.25 5.31 -5.59
N ASP A 357 8.40 5.64 -4.99
CA ASP A 357 9.52 4.71 -4.78
C ASP A 357 9.22 3.59 -3.74
N ASP A 358 7.98 3.51 -3.23
CA ASP A 358 7.59 2.57 -2.17
C ASP A 358 7.39 1.15 -2.69
N ASP A 359 8.27 0.24 -2.26
CA ASP A 359 8.21 -1.20 -2.54
C ASP A 359 7.20 -1.92 -1.63
N TRP A 360 6.23 -2.61 -2.24
CA TRP A 360 5.19 -3.36 -1.53
C TRP A 360 5.74 -4.60 -0.79
N GLY A 361 6.97 -5.01 -1.08
CA GLY A 361 7.69 -6.05 -0.34
C GLY A 361 7.59 -7.46 -0.93
N TRP A 362 6.89 -7.63 -2.06
CA TRP A 362 6.57 -8.95 -2.63
C TRP A 362 6.89 -9.01 -4.14
N TYR A 363 7.16 -10.21 -4.60
CA TYR A 363 7.18 -10.57 -6.01
C TYR A 363 5.79 -11.05 -6.42
N PHE A 364 5.36 -10.70 -7.63
CA PHE A 364 4.01 -10.96 -8.10
C PHE A 364 4.01 -11.77 -9.40
N TRP A 365 3.02 -12.64 -9.54
CA TRP A 365 2.71 -13.36 -10.76
C TRP A 365 1.21 -13.24 -11.03
N ARG A 366 0.81 -13.18 -12.29
CA ARG A 366 -0.59 -13.21 -12.70
C ARG A 366 -0.90 -14.51 -13.43
N ALA A 367 -1.89 -15.23 -12.94
CA ALA A 367 -2.46 -16.38 -13.64
C ALA A 367 -3.77 -15.97 -14.31
N ASP A 368 -3.90 -16.21 -15.61
CA ASP A 368 -5.16 -16.09 -16.35
C ASP A 368 -5.79 -17.49 -16.46
N PHE A 369 -7.05 -17.62 -16.07
CA PHE A 369 -7.81 -18.85 -16.23
C PHE A 369 -9.19 -18.58 -16.84
N SER A 370 -9.28 -17.54 -17.67
CA SER A 370 -10.51 -17.11 -18.34
C SER A 370 -11.12 -18.21 -19.21
N SER A 371 -10.28 -19.09 -19.76
CA SER A 371 -10.70 -20.26 -20.55
C SER A 371 -11.44 -21.34 -19.75
N TRP A 372 -11.42 -21.28 -18.41
CA TRP A 372 -12.19 -22.20 -17.58
C TRP A 372 -13.64 -21.72 -17.46
N LEU A 373 -14.57 -22.46 -18.07
CA LEU A 373 -15.98 -22.09 -18.19
C LEU A 373 -16.93 -22.98 -17.36
N GLU A 374 -16.43 -24.04 -16.71
CA GLU A 374 -17.28 -24.98 -15.98
C GLU A 374 -17.75 -24.37 -14.66
N PRO A 375 -19.07 -24.22 -14.44
CA PRO A 375 -19.59 -23.71 -13.18
C PRO A 375 -19.19 -24.59 -12.00
N GLY A 376 -18.95 -23.97 -10.84
CA GLY A 376 -18.62 -24.71 -9.63
C GLY A 376 -17.82 -23.90 -8.60
N ARG A 377 -17.40 -24.61 -7.54
CA ARG A 377 -16.56 -24.07 -6.47
C ARG A 377 -15.12 -24.52 -6.65
N TYR A 378 -14.22 -23.55 -6.60
CA TYR A 378 -12.80 -23.75 -6.85
C TYR A 378 -11.94 -23.06 -5.80
N TYR A 379 -10.67 -23.41 -5.76
CA TYR A 379 -9.62 -22.60 -5.14
C TYR A 379 -8.36 -22.68 -6.00
N ALA A 380 -7.50 -21.69 -5.88
CA ALA A 380 -6.21 -21.65 -6.55
C ALA A 380 -5.11 -22.17 -5.61
N ARG A 381 -4.13 -22.87 -6.16
CA ARG A 381 -2.88 -23.25 -5.49
C ARG A 381 -1.71 -22.71 -6.28
N ALA A 382 -0.69 -22.23 -5.59
CA ALA A 382 0.57 -21.84 -6.19
C ALA A 382 1.77 -22.45 -5.44
N GLU A 383 2.78 -22.86 -6.19
CA GLU A 383 4.00 -23.49 -5.66
C GLU A 383 5.26 -22.82 -6.23
N ILE A 384 6.17 -22.47 -5.33
CA ILE A 384 7.47 -21.87 -5.64
C ILE A 384 8.52 -22.60 -4.80
N GLY A 385 9.32 -23.44 -5.45
CA GLY A 385 10.28 -24.31 -4.75
C GLY A 385 9.56 -25.28 -3.82
N LYS A 386 9.82 -25.18 -2.51
CA LYS A 386 9.13 -25.99 -1.48
C LYS A 386 7.95 -25.26 -0.83
N ALA A 387 7.79 -23.96 -1.10
CA ALA A 387 6.70 -23.18 -0.54
C ALA A 387 5.44 -23.38 -1.37
N ARG A 388 4.30 -23.37 -0.68
CA ARG A 388 2.97 -23.51 -1.27
C ARG A 388 2.01 -22.53 -0.60
N GLY A 389 1.10 -21.96 -1.39
CA GLY A 389 -0.03 -21.17 -0.91
C GLY A 389 -1.33 -21.62 -1.58
N ASP A 390 -2.43 -21.48 -0.87
CA ASP A 390 -3.79 -21.73 -1.36
C ASP A 390 -4.61 -20.43 -1.22
N SER A 391 -5.50 -20.14 -2.17
CA SER A 391 -6.47 -19.05 -2.05
C SER A 391 -7.64 -19.47 -1.14
N VAL A 392 -8.46 -18.49 -0.74
CA VAL A 392 -9.82 -18.81 -0.29
C VAL A 392 -10.63 -19.44 -1.44
N PRO A 393 -11.64 -20.27 -1.14
CA PRO A 393 -12.55 -20.78 -2.16
C PRO A 393 -13.34 -19.66 -2.82
N PHE A 394 -13.69 -19.84 -4.10
CA PHE A 394 -14.50 -18.91 -4.88
C PHE A 394 -15.40 -19.66 -5.87
N ARG A 395 -16.43 -18.98 -6.40
CA ARG A 395 -17.34 -19.53 -7.41
C ARG A 395 -16.92 -19.14 -8.82
N VAL A 396 -17.13 -20.03 -9.78
CA VAL A 396 -17.28 -19.66 -11.19
C VAL A 396 -18.72 -20.01 -11.55
N ASP A 397 -19.51 -19.03 -11.98
CA ASP A 397 -20.92 -19.23 -12.30
C ASP A 397 -21.45 -18.11 -13.19
N ARG A 398 -22.67 -18.27 -13.70
CA ARG A 398 -23.35 -17.22 -14.46
C ARG A 398 -23.90 -16.15 -13.52
N ASP A 399 -23.62 -14.89 -13.84
CA ASP A 399 -24.07 -13.68 -13.15
C ASP A 399 -23.72 -13.67 -11.64
N VAL A 400 -22.66 -14.40 -11.25
CA VAL A 400 -22.34 -14.69 -9.85
C VAL A 400 -21.98 -13.44 -9.07
N LEU A 401 -21.36 -12.45 -9.72
CA LEU A 401 -20.98 -11.21 -9.06
C LEU A 401 -22.25 -10.46 -8.64
N LEU A 402 -23.17 -10.24 -9.57
CA LEU A 402 -24.43 -9.55 -9.27
C LEU A 402 -25.33 -10.36 -8.35
N GLN A 403 -25.42 -11.68 -8.52
CA GLN A 403 -26.24 -12.53 -7.63
C GLN A 403 -25.81 -12.42 -6.17
N GLU A 404 -24.52 -12.28 -5.90
CA GLU A 404 -23.97 -12.24 -4.53
C GLU A 404 -23.85 -10.81 -3.99
N THR A 405 -23.76 -9.77 -4.84
CA THR A 405 -23.47 -8.40 -4.37
C THR A 405 -24.56 -7.38 -4.66
N ALA A 406 -25.49 -7.62 -5.59
CA ALA A 406 -26.45 -6.60 -6.03
C ALA A 406 -27.34 -6.12 -4.87
N GLN A 407 -27.91 -7.03 -4.10
CA GLN A 407 -28.78 -6.65 -2.99
C GLN A 407 -28.02 -5.92 -1.89
N SER A 408 -26.81 -6.36 -1.55
CA SER A 408 -26.00 -5.66 -0.55
C SER A 408 -25.64 -4.23 -0.97
N ALA A 409 -25.49 -3.97 -2.28
CA ALA A 409 -25.30 -2.61 -2.78
C ALA A 409 -26.57 -1.75 -2.62
N VAL A 410 -27.76 -2.31 -2.82
CA VAL A 410 -29.05 -1.62 -2.58
C VAL A 410 -29.27 -1.41 -1.07
N ASP A 411 -29.02 -2.43 -0.24
CA ASP A 411 -29.12 -2.37 1.22
C ASP A 411 -28.21 -1.29 1.80
N PHE A 412 -27.01 -1.08 1.23
CA PHE A 412 -26.12 -0.01 1.64
C PHE A 412 -26.79 1.37 1.53
N PHE A 413 -27.48 1.66 0.42
CA PHE A 413 -28.21 2.92 0.26
C PHE A 413 -29.42 3.00 1.19
N PHE A 414 -30.16 1.91 1.39
CA PHE A 414 -31.25 1.86 2.37
C PHE A 414 -30.76 2.23 3.79
N ILE A 415 -29.62 1.70 4.22
CA ILE A 415 -29.04 1.99 5.54
C ILE A 415 -28.52 3.43 5.64
N GLN A 416 -28.14 4.04 4.52
CA GLN A 416 -27.68 5.43 4.47
C GLN A 416 -28.82 6.45 4.34
N ARG A 417 -30.10 6.06 4.39
CA ARG A 417 -31.22 7.00 4.25
C ARG A 417 -31.20 8.07 5.36
N CYS A 418 -31.21 9.34 4.96
CA CYS A 418 -31.31 10.49 5.84
C CYS A 418 -32.77 10.94 6.01
N GLY A 419 -33.25 11.32 7.20
CA GLY A 419 -34.67 11.68 7.39
C GLY A 419 -35.61 10.48 7.54
N PHE A 420 -35.06 9.28 7.69
CA PHE A 420 -35.82 8.02 7.75
C PHE A 420 -35.42 7.20 8.98
N GLU A 421 -36.36 6.42 9.52
CA GLU A 421 -36.04 5.42 10.53
C GLU A 421 -35.44 4.19 9.85
N VAL A 422 -34.17 3.90 10.09
CA VAL A 422 -33.54 2.66 9.63
C VAL A 422 -33.64 1.63 10.75
N PRO A 423 -34.56 0.64 10.66
CA PRO A 423 -34.89 -0.22 11.81
C PRO A 423 -33.66 -0.99 12.32
N GLY A 424 -33.42 -0.89 13.63
CA GLY A 424 -32.27 -1.52 14.29
C GLY A 424 -30.96 -0.73 14.21
N TRP A 425 -30.93 0.41 13.50
CA TRP A 425 -29.76 1.26 13.34
C TRP A 425 -29.95 2.63 13.99
N HIS A 426 -30.94 3.42 13.52
CA HIS A 426 -31.21 4.75 14.06
C HIS A 426 -32.66 5.20 13.81
N LYS A 427 -33.12 6.15 14.62
CA LYS A 427 -34.41 6.85 14.44
C LYS A 427 -34.31 7.86 13.27
N PRO A 428 -35.43 8.50 12.86
CA PRO A 428 -35.35 9.58 11.89
C PRO A 428 -34.37 10.66 12.35
N CYS A 429 -33.52 11.11 11.44
CA CYS A 429 -32.44 12.05 11.68
C CYS A 429 -32.51 13.23 10.70
N HIS A 430 -31.92 14.37 11.07
CA HIS A 430 -31.81 15.54 10.20
C HIS A 430 -33.17 16.00 9.63
N LEU A 431 -34.23 15.95 10.43
CA LEU A 431 -35.57 16.45 10.05
C LEU A 431 -35.62 17.99 9.92
N ASP A 432 -34.53 18.63 10.30
CA ASP A 432 -34.22 20.05 10.24
C ASP A 432 -33.41 20.47 8.99
N ASP A 433 -33.21 19.56 8.03
CA ASP A 433 -32.63 19.91 6.72
C ASP A 433 -33.57 20.83 5.91
N ALA A 434 -33.17 22.01 5.43
CA ALA A 434 -31.90 22.72 5.65
C ALA A 434 -32.04 24.24 5.48
N LYS A 435 -31.07 24.98 6.04
CA LYS A 435 -30.98 26.44 5.99
C LYS A 435 -30.18 26.94 4.78
N LEU A 436 -30.73 27.88 4.03
CA LEU A 436 -30.07 28.58 2.93
C LEU A 436 -29.08 29.64 3.43
N PRO A 437 -28.13 30.10 2.59
CA PRO A 437 -27.17 31.16 2.97
C PRO A 437 -27.80 32.49 3.39
N ASP A 438 -29.01 32.80 2.93
CA ASP A 438 -29.78 33.99 3.32
C ASP A 438 -30.57 33.81 4.62
N GLY A 439 -30.47 32.62 5.24
CA GLY A 439 -31.13 32.26 6.48
C GLY A 439 -32.53 31.69 6.33
N GLN A 440 -33.09 31.64 5.13
CA GLN A 440 -34.37 30.98 4.88
C GLN A 440 -34.22 29.46 5.05
N HIS A 441 -35.20 28.82 5.68
CA HIS A 441 -35.29 27.36 5.73
C HIS A 441 -36.07 26.80 4.54
N VAL A 442 -35.60 25.69 3.98
CA VAL A 442 -36.27 24.91 2.93
C VAL A 442 -36.29 23.44 3.32
N ASP A 443 -37.34 22.69 2.95
CA ASP A 443 -37.35 21.24 3.13
C ASP A 443 -36.34 20.59 2.17
N ALA A 444 -35.23 20.13 2.75
CA ALA A 444 -34.22 19.34 2.06
C ALA A 444 -34.08 17.96 2.73
N THR A 445 -35.10 17.46 3.42
CA THR A 445 -35.09 16.13 4.05
C THR A 445 -35.07 14.99 3.01
N GLY A 446 -34.57 13.82 3.41
CA GLY A 446 -34.37 12.67 2.51
C GLY A 446 -32.95 12.58 1.95
N GLY A 447 -32.79 11.72 0.94
CA GLY A 447 -31.49 11.45 0.30
C GLY A 447 -30.66 10.47 1.12
N TRP A 448 -29.36 10.43 0.83
CA TRP A 448 -28.41 9.55 1.52
C TRP A 448 -27.30 10.31 2.23
N HIS A 449 -26.92 9.83 3.41
CA HIS A 449 -25.64 10.18 4.02
C HIS A 449 -24.51 9.75 3.07
N SER A 450 -23.69 10.70 2.64
CA SER A 450 -22.76 10.49 1.54
C SER A 450 -21.67 9.46 1.85
N ALA A 451 -21.18 9.37 3.09
CA ALA A 451 -20.05 8.50 3.39
C ALA A 451 -20.05 8.08 4.87
N GLY A 452 -18.91 8.28 5.55
CA GLY A 452 -18.84 8.17 7.01
C GLY A 452 -19.33 9.41 7.75
N ASP A 453 -19.59 10.50 7.03
CA ASP A 453 -20.28 11.69 7.49
C ASP A 453 -21.72 11.74 6.95
N TYR A 454 -22.52 12.64 7.49
CA TYR A 454 -23.95 12.74 7.19
C TYR A 454 -24.28 13.87 6.20
N ASN A 455 -23.28 14.45 5.52
CA ASN A 455 -23.51 15.41 4.43
C ASN A 455 -24.19 14.73 3.24
N LYS A 456 -24.86 15.52 2.38
CA LYS A 456 -25.56 15.03 1.18
C LYS A 456 -25.06 15.74 -0.06
N LEU A 457 -24.64 14.97 -1.07
CA LEU A 457 -23.94 15.49 -2.23
C LEU A 457 -24.86 15.54 -3.46
N MET A 458 -24.77 16.62 -4.26
CA MET A 458 -25.68 16.87 -5.39
C MET A 458 -24.97 16.84 -6.75
N TYR A 459 -23.81 17.51 -6.87
CA TYR A 459 -23.17 17.70 -8.18
C TYR A 459 -22.45 16.47 -8.72
N GLU A 460 -22.53 16.31 -10.05
CA GLU A 460 -21.91 15.31 -10.94
C GLU A 460 -22.14 13.83 -10.58
N HIS A 461 -21.74 13.38 -9.39
CA HIS A 461 -21.77 11.98 -8.96
C HIS A 461 -22.40 11.76 -7.56
N GLY A 462 -23.10 12.76 -7.01
CA GLY A 462 -23.85 12.64 -5.76
C GLY A 462 -25.16 11.83 -5.89
N ASP A 463 -26.18 12.16 -5.11
CA ASP A 463 -27.46 11.41 -5.05
C ASP A 463 -28.12 11.23 -6.43
N GLY A 464 -28.01 12.21 -7.32
CA GLY A 464 -28.47 12.08 -8.71
C GLY A 464 -27.79 10.97 -9.51
N GLY A 465 -26.49 10.75 -9.27
CA GLY A 465 -25.74 9.65 -9.88
C GLY A 465 -26.13 8.28 -9.31
N VAL A 466 -26.50 8.24 -8.03
CA VAL A 466 -27.00 7.03 -7.37
C VAL A 466 -28.35 6.63 -7.97
N VAL A 467 -29.31 7.57 -8.09
CA VAL A 467 -30.62 7.29 -8.72
C VAL A 467 -30.43 6.74 -10.13
N PHE A 468 -29.62 7.41 -10.96
CA PHE A 468 -29.31 6.94 -12.31
C PHE A 468 -28.73 5.52 -12.31
N SER A 469 -27.78 5.25 -11.41
CA SER A 469 -27.10 3.96 -11.33
C SER A 469 -28.03 2.83 -10.90
N LEU A 470 -28.93 3.07 -9.93
CA LEU A 470 -29.93 2.10 -9.49
C LEU A 470 -30.90 1.74 -10.62
N LEU A 471 -31.41 2.75 -11.33
CA LEU A 471 -32.30 2.55 -12.48
C LEU A 471 -31.60 1.79 -13.61
N LYS A 472 -30.35 2.15 -13.96
CA LYS A 472 -29.57 1.46 -14.99
C LYS A 472 -29.15 0.05 -14.58
N ALA A 473 -28.86 -0.19 -13.31
CA ALA A 473 -28.57 -1.51 -12.81
C ALA A 473 -29.80 -2.42 -12.91
N PHE A 474 -30.98 -1.90 -12.51
CA PHE A 474 -32.25 -2.61 -12.65
C PHE A 474 -32.55 -2.95 -14.12
N ASP A 475 -32.45 -1.98 -15.03
CA ASP A 475 -32.65 -2.18 -16.48
C ASP A 475 -31.68 -3.23 -17.07
N ALA A 476 -30.44 -3.25 -16.60
CA ALA A 476 -29.42 -4.19 -17.09
C ALA A 476 -29.59 -5.64 -16.57
N ALA A 477 -30.23 -5.84 -15.41
CA ALA A 477 -30.36 -7.14 -14.77
C ALA A 477 -31.67 -7.29 -13.96
N PRO A 478 -32.85 -7.09 -14.57
CA PRO A 478 -34.12 -6.98 -13.85
C PRO A 478 -34.42 -8.24 -13.04
N GLU A 479 -34.19 -9.40 -13.62
CA GLU A 479 -34.39 -10.71 -13.01
C GLU A 479 -33.49 -11.04 -11.80
N ILE A 480 -32.48 -10.22 -11.52
CA ILE A 480 -31.72 -10.27 -10.26
C ILE A 480 -32.37 -9.37 -9.21
N PHE A 481 -32.72 -8.12 -9.58
CA PHE A 481 -33.26 -7.14 -8.65
C PHE A 481 -34.72 -7.38 -8.27
N GLU A 482 -35.54 -7.93 -9.16
CA GLU A 482 -36.95 -8.30 -8.91
C GLU A 482 -37.14 -9.37 -7.83
N ARG A 483 -36.05 -10.03 -7.39
CA ARG A 483 -36.09 -11.04 -6.33
C ARG A 483 -36.23 -10.45 -4.94
N TYR A 484 -36.04 -9.14 -4.80
CA TYR A 484 -35.95 -8.46 -3.52
C TYR A 484 -37.02 -7.37 -3.43
N ASP A 485 -37.89 -7.54 -2.45
CA ASP A 485 -38.98 -6.63 -2.08
C ASP A 485 -39.09 -6.72 -0.56
N ARG A 486 -38.32 -5.88 0.13
CA ARG A 486 -38.15 -5.90 1.59
C ARG A 486 -39.45 -5.51 2.31
N ASN A 487 -40.25 -4.63 1.71
CA ASN A 487 -41.46 -4.08 2.32
C ASN A 487 -42.75 -4.83 1.88
N GLY A 488 -42.67 -5.65 0.83
CA GLY A 488 -43.76 -6.48 0.32
C GLY A 488 -44.83 -5.71 -0.46
N ASP A 489 -44.49 -4.54 -1.01
CA ASP A 489 -45.44 -3.68 -1.74
C ASP A 489 -45.51 -3.97 -3.26
N GLY A 490 -44.69 -4.90 -3.74
CA GLY A 490 -44.62 -5.30 -5.15
C GLY A 490 -43.67 -4.43 -5.98
N LEU A 491 -42.98 -3.45 -5.39
CA LEU A 491 -41.91 -2.70 -6.03
C LEU A 491 -40.54 -3.26 -5.58
N PRO A 492 -39.67 -3.67 -6.52
CA PRO A 492 -38.34 -4.15 -6.16
C PRO A 492 -37.54 -3.10 -5.37
N ASP A 493 -36.75 -3.56 -4.38
CA ASP A 493 -35.97 -2.71 -3.48
C ASP A 493 -35.11 -1.66 -4.21
N ALA A 494 -34.53 -2.03 -5.35
CA ALA A 494 -33.73 -1.12 -6.17
C ALA A 494 -34.54 0.07 -6.72
N LEU A 495 -35.81 -0.16 -7.08
CA LEU A 495 -36.70 0.89 -7.57
C LEU A 495 -37.26 1.73 -6.41
N ASP A 496 -37.54 1.09 -5.28
CA ASP A 496 -37.85 1.77 -4.02
C ASP A 496 -36.76 2.77 -3.63
N GLU A 497 -35.51 2.33 -3.69
CA GLU A 497 -34.36 3.16 -3.35
C GLU A 497 -34.10 4.25 -4.40
N ALA A 498 -34.27 3.94 -5.69
CA ALA A 498 -34.22 4.96 -6.74
C ALA A 498 -35.31 6.03 -6.53
N MET A 499 -36.53 5.64 -6.13
CA MET A 499 -37.61 6.56 -5.83
C MET A 499 -37.29 7.46 -4.63
N TRP A 500 -36.71 6.90 -3.57
CA TRP A 500 -36.25 7.66 -2.40
C TRP A 500 -35.30 8.79 -2.80
N GLY A 501 -34.26 8.47 -3.57
CA GLY A 501 -33.32 9.46 -4.07
C GLY A 501 -33.95 10.46 -5.04
N ALA A 502 -34.84 10.00 -5.93
CA ALA A 502 -35.52 10.88 -6.89
C ALA A 502 -36.40 11.94 -6.19
N GLN A 503 -37.06 11.57 -5.09
CA GLN A 503 -37.84 12.51 -4.26
C GLN A 503 -36.94 13.56 -3.61
N PHE A 504 -35.78 13.16 -3.09
CA PHE A 504 -34.82 14.11 -2.53
C PHE A 504 -34.27 15.06 -3.60
N VAL A 505 -33.86 14.53 -4.77
CA VAL A 505 -33.39 15.35 -5.89
C VAL A 505 -34.45 16.36 -6.33
N ALA A 506 -35.73 15.98 -6.32
CA ALA A 506 -36.84 16.90 -6.60
C ALA A 506 -36.97 18.02 -5.56
N ARG A 507 -36.81 17.74 -4.25
CA ARG A 507 -36.77 18.78 -3.20
C ARG A 507 -35.59 19.74 -3.38
N MET A 508 -34.48 19.24 -3.90
CA MET A 508 -33.27 20.03 -4.17
C MET A 508 -33.36 20.86 -5.45
N GLN A 509 -34.42 20.73 -6.25
CA GLN A 509 -34.61 21.57 -7.43
C GLN A 509 -35.07 22.98 -7.05
N ILE A 510 -34.47 23.98 -7.68
CA ILE A 510 -34.80 25.39 -7.47
C ILE A 510 -36.00 25.75 -8.34
N PRO A 511 -37.14 26.18 -7.74
CA PRO A 511 -38.27 26.67 -8.50
C PRO A 511 -37.88 27.86 -9.37
N GLY A 512 -38.21 27.82 -10.67
CA GLY A 512 -37.96 28.90 -11.62
C GLY A 512 -36.75 28.65 -12.53
N SER A 513 -35.56 28.34 -11.96
CA SER A 513 -34.38 28.02 -12.78
C SER A 513 -34.34 26.55 -13.22
N GLY A 514 -34.95 25.65 -12.44
CA GLY A 514 -34.86 24.21 -12.67
C GLY A 514 -33.49 23.61 -12.33
N ALA A 515 -32.52 24.44 -11.93
CA ALA A 515 -31.21 24.03 -11.44
C ALA A 515 -31.34 23.32 -10.08
N LEU A 516 -30.30 22.60 -9.68
CA LEU A 516 -30.23 21.96 -8.37
C LEU A 516 -29.49 22.86 -7.38
N ARG A 517 -29.99 22.89 -6.15
CA ARG A 517 -29.27 23.44 -5.00
C ARG A 517 -27.96 22.67 -4.77
N ASN A 518 -27.00 23.34 -4.16
CA ASN A 518 -25.72 22.74 -3.78
C ASN A 518 -25.88 21.73 -2.62
N HIS A 519 -24.76 21.14 -2.18
CA HIS A 519 -24.64 20.19 -1.09
C HIS A 519 -25.32 20.66 0.20
N VAL A 520 -25.98 19.72 0.87
CA VAL A 520 -26.42 19.90 2.27
C VAL A 520 -25.23 19.52 3.15
N GLN A 521 -24.74 20.48 3.92
CA GLN A 521 -23.62 20.32 4.83
C GLN A 521 -24.02 20.64 6.25
N GLN A 522 -23.47 19.88 7.19
CA GLN A 522 -23.87 19.99 8.59
C GLN A 522 -23.15 21.11 9.36
N GLY A 523 -22.58 22.08 8.64
CA GLY A 523 -21.92 23.27 9.19
C GLY A 523 -20.38 23.20 9.22
N PRO A 524 -19.67 24.35 9.23
CA PRO A 524 -18.21 24.36 9.24
C PRO A 524 -17.63 24.15 10.65
N GLY A 525 -16.74 23.17 10.83
CA GLY A 525 -15.87 23.04 12.00
C GLY A 525 -16.13 21.83 12.90
N ARG A 526 -15.28 21.67 13.94
CA ARG A 526 -15.22 20.46 14.78
C ARG A 526 -16.47 20.17 15.63
N ARG A 527 -17.32 21.18 15.86
CA ARG A 527 -18.59 21.02 16.60
C ARG A 527 -19.60 20.19 15.80
N TRP A 528 -19.45 20.19 14.47
CA TRP A 528 -20.36 19.61 13.47
C TRP A 528 -19.87 18.28 12.89
N THR A 529 -18.61 17.91 13.15
CA THR A 529 -18.02 16.62 12.73
C THR A 529 -17.92 15.70 13.95
N LYS A 530 -19.08 15.36 14.53
CA LYS A 530 -19.15 14.55 15.75
C LYS A 530 -19.29 13.07 15.40
N TRP A 531 -18.50 12.23 16.04
CA TRP A 531 -18.70 10.77 16.02
C TRP A 531 -19.89 10.42 16.92
N SER A 532 -21.10 10.46 16.36
CA SER A 532 -22.35 10.08 17.02
C SER A 532 -23.29 9.44 16.02
N ALA A 533 -24.31 8.72 16.49
CA ALA A 533 -25.43 8.27 15.66
C ALA A 533 -26.12 9.48 14.97
N PRO A 534 -26.69 9.30 13.76
CA PRO A 534 -27.24 10.41 12.98
C PRO A 534 -28.46 11.06 13.64
N ASP A 535 -29.29 10.29 14.34
CA ASP A 535 -30.46 10.77 15.08
C ASP A 535 -30.13 11.56 16.34
N ALA A 536 -28.86 11.53 16.78
CA ALA A 536 -28.32 12.34 17.87
C ALA A 536 -27.34 13.42 17.38
N HIS A 537 -27.28 13.64 16.07
CA HIS A 537 -26.38 14.60 15.46
C HIS A 537 -26.93 16.03 15.56
N THR A 538 -28.21 16.21 15.23
CA THR A 538 -28.98 17.45 15.42
C THR A 538 -30.12 17.21 16.41
N ASP A 539 -30.75 18.28 16.87
CA ASP A 539 -31.96 18.20 17.70
C ASP A 539 -33.24 17.96 16.89
N ASN A 540 -33.15 17.92 15.55
CA ASN A 540 -34.26 17.76 14.61
C ASN A 540 -35.30 18.89 14.67
N VAL A 541 -34.95 20.07 15.21
CA VAL A 541 -35.84 21.22 15.34
C VAL A 541 -35.39 22.33 14.41
N VAL A 542 -36.21 22.64 13.40
CA VAL A 542 -35.95 23.73 12.46
C VAL A 542 -35.76 25.08 13.17
N GLY A 543 -34.70 25.79 12.78
CA GLY A 543 -34.41 27.16 13.19
C GLY A 543 -33.45 27.27 14.37
N THR A 544 -32.78 26.18 14.75
CA THR A 544 -31.80 26.15 15.83
C THR A 544 -30.39 26.43 15.32
N GLU A 545 -29.40 26.38 16.22
CA GLU A 545 -28.00 26.64 15.83
C GLU A 545 -27.43 25.47 15.01
N ASP A 546 -28.03 24.28 15.14
CA ASP A 546 -27.59 23.02 14.54
C ASP A 546 -28.24 22.59 13.24
N ASP A 547 -29.18 23.39 12.73
CA ASP A 547 -29.70 23.26 11.37
C ASP A 547 -28.56 23.08 10.34
N PRO A 548 -28.56 21.98 9.57
CA PRO A 548 -27.68 21.83 8.43
C PRO A 548 -27.93 22.92 7.38
N VAL A 549 -26.88 23.27 6.64
CA VAL A 549 -26.87 24.36 5.68
C VAL A 549 -26.73 23.86 4.25
N ILE A 550 -27.47 24.46 3.32
CA ILE A 550 -27.22 24.31 1.89
C ILE A 550 -26.08 25.24 1.51
N GLN A 551 -25.03 24.71 0.89
CA GLN A 551 -23.91 25.53 0.43
C GLN A 551 -24.33 26.55 -0.63
N PRO A 552 -23.61 27.68 -0.75
CA PRO A 552 -23.87 28.66 -1.80
C PRO A 552 -23.69 28.06 -3.21
N GLY A 553 -24.50 28.53 -4.15
CA GLY A 553 -24.44 28.15 -5.57
C GLY A 553 -25.56 27.20 -6.00
N GLU A 554 -25.71 27.07 -7.31
CA GLU A 554 -26.61 26.13 -7.98
C GLU A 554 -25.87 25.47 -9.15
N GLY A 555 -26.33 24.30 -9.59
CA GLY A 555 -25.68 23.58 -10.67
C GLY A 555 -26.62 22.58 -11.33
N ASN A 556 -26.12 21.97 -12.40
CA ASN A 556 -26.83 20.94 -13.14
C ASN A 556 -26.10 19.61 -12.99
N SER A 557 -26.86 18.52 -12.96
CA SER A 557 -26.30 17.16 -12.98
C SER A 557 -26.84 16.42 -14.20
N PRO A 558 -26.00 16.11 -15.21
CA PRO A 558 -26.42 15.31 -16.36
C PRO A 558 -27.01 13.95 -15.96
N LEU A 559 -26.55 13.36 -14.85
CA LEU A 559 -27.07 12.09 -14.35
C LEU A 559 -28.47 12.22 -13.75
N VAL A 560 -28.82 13.36 -13.14
CA VAL A 560 -30.20 13.63 -12.72
C VAL A 560 -31.13 13.68 -13.93
N ILE A 561 -30.71 14.37 -15.00
CA ILE A 561 -31.48 14.42 -16.25
C ILE A 561 -31.65 13.01 -16.82
N GLY A 562 -30.57 12.22 -16.85
CA GLY A 562 -30.62 10.83 -17.33
C GLY A 562 -31.37 9.86 -16.42
N ALA A 563 -31.57 10.20 -15.14
CA ALA A 563 -32.38 9.42 -14.22
C ALA A 563 -33.87 9.73 -14.36
N TRP A 564 -34.21 10.98 -14.71
CA TRP A 564 -35.59 11.40 -14.96
C TRP A 564 -36.12 10.96 -16.33
N ALA A 565 -35.24 10.80 -17.32
CA ALA A 565 -35.55 10.32 -18.66
C ALA A 565 -35.60 8.79 -18.71
#